data_AF-A0A7W1TBJ4-F1
#
_entry.id   AF-A0A7W1TBJ4-F1
#
_cell.length_a   1.000
_cell.length_b   1.000
_cell.length_c   1.000
_cell.angle_alpha   90.00
_cell.angle_beta   90.00
_cell.angle_gamma   90.00
#
_symmetry.space_group_name_H-M   'P 1'
#
loop_
_entity.id
_entity.type
_entity.pdbx_description
1 polymer ?
#
loop_
_entity_poly.entity_id
_entity_poly.type
_entity_poly.pdbx_seq_one_letter_code
_entity_poly.pdbx_strand_id
1 'polypeptide(L)'
;MALRPLALIFALVSMALQLGAAEATDPLRALPALPKPLPGVAAATQPGEMVRDFAPGVQVVLGKRVILTGSVIMDQGPVDGLEVLACLASGKTHEAIVRLAAPDGHTARAAFTAALGLEKEGVPAPESSGLPARGWPLSVTLEWADPDHPGASLAVAASSLVRDRSLDRSFPALPFIYTGSRFLTLDETGLDGKPVRHERFMLDSTKSIVVIFDEADALLASPFPDSGSDKHFEVNSGICPPAQTPVRLVFAPVELPLTLVQALDGSLSAGGKTLGDAELEALLAERYGAAATPSQRAVAVRVDPASERAVDVATRRRLLILAASAKAWVVPVFVLP
;
A
#
# COMPACT_ATOMS: atom_id res chain seq x y z
N MET A 1 7.41 60.79 22.42
CA MET A 1 6.46 59.80 22.98
C MET A 1 6.74 58.48 22.30
N ALA A 2 7.44 57.60 23.00
CA ALA A 2 7.96 56.33 22.49
C ALA A 2 7.13 55.18 23.06
N LEU A 3 6.53 54.39 22.17
CA LEU A 3 5.68 53.24 22.46
C LEU A 3 6.05 52.12 21.47
N ARG A 4 5.97 50.87 21.88
CA ARG A 4 7.08 50.12 22.49
C ARG A 4 7.07 48.73 21.81
N PRO A 5 8.21 48.05 21.73
CA PRO A 5 8.51 46.87 20.90
C PRO A 5 7.95 45.53 21.41
N LEU A 6 6.80 45.53 22.09
CA LEU A 6 6.26 44.31 22.73
C LEU A 6 5.61 43.32 21.76
N ALA A 7 5.07 43.78 20.63
CA ALA A 7 4.40 42.93 19.65
C ALA A 7 5.36 42.02 18.87
N LEU A 8 6.63 42.41 18.73
CA LEU A 8 7.62 41.63 17.99
C LEU A 8 8.14 40.42 18.80
N ILE A 9 8.16 40.53 20.13
CA ILE A 9 8.65 39.45 21.01
C ILE A 9 7.62 38.32 21.12
N PHE A 10 6.32 38.61 21.11
CA PHE A 10 5.28 37.56 21.11
C PHE A 10 5.23 36.78 19.78
N ALA A 11 5.50 37.43 18.64
CA ALA A 11 5.58 36.75 17.36
C ALA A 11 6.81 35.81 17.26
N LEU A 12 7.95 36.22 17.83
CA LEU A 12 9.16 35.39 17.85
C LEU A 12 9.07 34.21 18.83
N VAL A 13 8.34 34.34 19.94
CA VAL A 13 8.12 33.23 20.89
C VAL A 13 7.16 32.18 20.32
N SER A 14 6.10 32.56 19.58
CA SER A 14 5.23 31.59 18.90
C SER A 14 5.96 30.84 17.77
N MET A 15 6.85 31.52 17.05
CA MET A 15 7.66 30.89 15.99
C MET A 15 8.73 29.95 16.59
N ALA A 16 9.32 30.30 17.74
CA ALA A 16 10.28 29.46 18.45
C ALA A 16 9.64 28.25 19.14
N LEU A 17 8.39 28.35 19.63
CA LEU A 17 7.62 27.18 20.11
C LEU A 17 7.19 26.23 18.99
N GLN A 18 7.13 26.70 17.74
CA GLN A 18 6.91 25.82 16.56
C GLN A 18 8.20 25.17 16.06
N LEU A 19 9.36 25.81 16.25
CA LEU A 19 10.68 25.25 15.91
C LEU A 19 11.25 24.31 16.99
N GLY A 20 10.73 24.39 18.21
CA GLY A 20 11.01 23.46 19.32
C GLY A 20 9.98 22.35 19.46
N ALA A 21 9.10 22.16 18.48
CA ALA A 21 8.31 20.93 18.36
C ALA A 21 9.33 19.80 18.20
N ALA A 22 9.67 19.18 19.33
CA ALA A 22 10.50 18.00 19.46
C ALA A 22 10.31 17.12 18.22
N GLU A 23 11.39 16.68 17.60
CA GLU A 23 11.38 15.60 16.60
C GLU A 23 10.31 14.61 17.03
N ALA A 24 9.12 14.73 16.45
CA ALA A 24 7.98 14.02 16.98
C ALA A 24 8.28 12.59 16.64
N THR A 25 8.68 11.81 17.64
CA THR A 25 9.20 10.46 17.47
C THR A 25 8.28 9.75 16.49
N ASP A 26 8.82 9.40 15.33
CA ASP A 26 8.06 8.73 14.28
C ASP A 26 7.28 7.57 14.92
N PRO A 27 5.93 7.60 14.89
CA PRO A 27 5.13 6.64 15.63
C PRO A 27 5.35 5.21 15.14
N LEU A 28 5.88 5.01 13.92
CA LEU A 28 6.28 3.68 13.45
C LEU A 28 7.46 3.10 14.24
N ARG A 29 8.41 3.93 14.66
CA ARG A 29 9.53 3.50 15.52
C ARG A 29 9.06 2.99 16.87
N ALA A 30 7.94 3.51 17.35
CA ALA A 30 7.36 3.13 18.63
C ALA A 30 6.51 1.84 18.57
N LEU A 31 6.19 1.33 17.37
CA LEU A 31 5.49 0.06 17.23
C LEU A 31 6.38 -1.13 17.67
N PRO A 32 5.77 -2.18 18.27
CA PRO A 32 6.53 -3.35 18.72
C PRO A 32 7.19 -4.06 17.53
N ALA A 33 8.41 -4.58 17.71
CA ALA A 33 9.00 -5.43 16.70
C ALA A 33 8.21 -6.74 16.57
N LEU A 34 7.85 -7.11 15.35
CA LEU A 34 7.25 -8.41 15.04
C LEU A 34 8.35 -9.44 14.71
N PRO A 35 8.06 -10.75 14.84
CA PRO A 35 8.93 -11.78 14.29
C PRO A 35 9.23 -11.51 12.81
N LYS A 36 10.46 -11.79 12.39
CA LYS A 36 10.82 -11.68 10.98
C LYS A 36 9.90 -12.60 10.17
N PRO A 37 9.24 -12.09 9.11
CA PRO A 37 8.42 -12.91 8.24
C PRO A 37 9.31 -13.98 7.61
N LEU A 38 8.75 -15.17 7.42
CA LEU A 38 9.37 -16.26 6.69
C LEU A 38 8.43 -16.69 5.57
N PRO A 39 8.95 -17.12 4.40
CA PRO A 39 8.15 -17.80 3.41
C PRO A 39 7.42 -18.99 4.04
N GLY A 40 6.11 -19.07 3.83
CA GLY A 40 5.29 -20.22 4.20
C GLY A 40 5.00 -21.11 3.00
N VAL A 41 4.32 -22.24 3.22
CA VAL A 41 3.79 -23.04 2.12
C VAL A 41 2.62 -22.30 1.48
N ALA A 42 2.63 -22.19 0.15
CA ALA A 42 1.54 -21.59 -0.59
C ALA A 42 0.24 -22.38 -0.39
N ALA A 43 -0.88 -21.67 -0.26
CA ALA A 43 -2.18 -22.32 -0.15
C ALA A 43 -2.48 -23.11 -1.43
N ALA A 44 -2.78 -24.39 -1.28
CA ALA A 44 -3.23 -25.20 -2.41
C ALA A 44 -4.49 -24.59 -3.03
N THR A 45 -4.59 -24.66 -4.36
CA THR A 45 -5.83 -24.34 -5.07
C THR A 45 -6.95 -25.21 -4.51
N GLN A 46 -8.03 -24.58 -4.06
CA GLN A 46 -9.14 -25.31 -3.44
C GLN A 46 -9.81 -26.24 -4.47
N PRO A 47 -10.26 -27.45 -4.07
CA PRO A 47 -10.99 -28.33 -4.98
C PRO A 47 -12.17 -27.61 -5.65
N GLY A 48 -12.24 -27.70 -6.99
CA GLY A 48 -13.28 -27.04 -7.79
C GLY A 48 -12.99 -25.59 -8.19
N GLU A 49 -11.88 -24.99 -7.75
CA GLU A 49 -11.45 -23.70 -8.30
C GLU A 49 -10.97 -23.86 -9.74
N MET A 50 -11.69 -23.22 -10.66
CA MET A 50 -11.33 -23.16 -12.06
C MET A 50 -10.47 -21.91 -12.30
N VAL A 51 -9.16 -22.11 -12.41
CA VAL A 51 -8.24 -21.09 -12.92
C VAL A 51 -8.45 -20.97 -14.41
N ARG A 52 -8.72 -19.76 -14.89
CA ARG A 52 -8.92 -19.45 -16.31
C ARG A 52 -7.79 -18.55 -16.78
N ASP A 53 -7.21 -18.88 -17.92
CA ASP A 53 -6.32 -17.95 -18.62
C ASP A 53 -7.17 -16.79 -19.17
N PHE A 54 -6.82 -15.57 -18.79
CA PHE A 54 -7.50 -14.34 -19.22
C PHE A 54 -6.74 -13.69 -20.37
N ALA A 55 -5.42 -13.64 -20.26
CA ALA A 55 -4.48 -13.17 -21.27
C ALA A 55 -3.08 -13.77 -21.00
N PRO A 56 -2.08 -13.61 -21.89
CA PRO A 56 -0.72 -14.03 -21.60
C PRO A 56 -0.22 -13.48 -20.26
N GLY A 57 0.16 -14.38 -19.36
CA GLY A 57 0.64 -14.05 -18.02
C GLY A 57 -0.42 -13.52 -17.04
N VAL A 58 -1.71 -13.59 -17.40
CA VAL A 58 -2.84 -13.14 -16.58
C VAL A 58 -3.85 -14.28 -16.46
N GLN A 59 -4.07 -14.75 -15.25
CA GLN A 59 -5.08 -15.77 -14.94
C GLN A 59 -6.06 -15.23 -13.91
N VAL A 60 -7.28 -15.77 -13.91
CA VAL A 60 -8.34 -15.37 -13.01
C VAL A 60 -9.05 -16.57 -12.41
N VAL A 61 -9.51 -16.40 -11.17
CA VAL A 61 -10.55 -17.22 -10.56
C VAL A 61 -11.70 -16.26 -10.24
N LEU A 62 -12.78 -16.34 -11.02
CA LEU A 62 -13.89 -15.40 -10.94
C LEU A 62 -14.50 -15.36 -9.53
N GLY A 63 -14.73 -14.15 -9.04
CA GLY A 63 -15.21 -13.86 -7.68
C GLY A 63 -14.16 -14.03 -6.57
N LYS A 64 -12.91 -14.38 -6.90
CA LYS A 64 -11.91 -14.79 -5.89
C LYS A 64 -10.57 -14.10 -6.02
N ARG A 65 -9.88 -14.27 -7.16
CA ARG A 65 -8.48 -13.80 -7.30
C ARG A 65 -8.05 -13.54 -8.73
N VAL A 66 -7.11 -12.62 -8.87
CA VAL A 66 -6.28 -12.42 -10.08
C VAL A 66 -4.90 -12.99 -9.81
N ILE A 67 -4.30 -13.63 -10.80
CA ILE A 67 -2.95 -14.19 -10.74
C ILE A 67 -2.16 -13.61 -11.90
N LEU A 68 -1.09 -12.88 -11.60
CA LEU A 68 -0.17 -12.35 -12.61
C LEU A 68 1.15 -13.10 -12.52
N THR A 69 1.59 -13.73 -13.60
CA THR A 69 2.88 -14.43 -13.65
C THR A 69 4.01 -13.48 -14.00
N GLY A 70 5.20 -13.71 -13.49
CA GLY A 70 6.37 -12.90 -13.81
C GLY A 70 7.67 -13.55 -13.35
N SER A 71 8.70 -12.73 -13.22
CA SER A 71 9.97 -13.11 -12.62
C SER A 71 10.46 -12.04 -11.66
N VAL A 72 11.15 -12.43 -10.60
CA VAL A 72 11.96 -11.47 -9.83
C VAL A 72 13.03 -10.91 -10.74
N ILE A 73 13.24 -9.60 -10.71
CA ILE A 73 14.33 -8.93 -11.45
C ILE A 73 15.38 -8.36 -10.51
N MET A 74 15.03 -8.17 -9.23
CA MET A 74 15.89 -7.61 -8.21
C MET A 74 15.57 -8.26 -6.86
N ASP A 75 16.59 -8.85 -6.24
CA ASP A 75 16.54 -9.51 -4.93
C ASP A 75 17.37 -8.77 -3.86
N GLN A 76 17.97 -7.64 -4.24
CA GLN A 76 18.74 -6.72 -3.40
C GLN A 76 18.24 -5.29 -3.59
N GLY A 77 18.15 -4.52 -2.51
CA GLY A 77 17.65 -3.14 -2.58
C GLY A 77 18.48 -2.24 -3.50
N PRO A 78 17.86 -1.43 -4.37
CA PRO A 78 18.57 -0.43 -5.13
C PRO A 78 19.07 0.67 -4.17
N VAL A 79 20.24 1.24 -4.40
CA VAL A 79 20.88 2.17 -3.44
C VAL A 79 20.02 3.43 -3.20
N ASP A 80 19.35 3.90 -4.24
CA ASP A 80 18.52 5.10 -4.28
C ASP A 80 17.11 4.92 -3.72
N GLY A 81 16.60 3.69 -3.60
CA GLY A 81 15.29 3.42 -2.98
C GLY A 81 14.39 2.59 -3.88
N LEU A 82 13.48 1.83 -3.26
CA LEU A 82 12.54 0.98 -3.98
C LEU A 82 11.20 1.72 -4.13
N GLU A 83 10.72 1.87 -5.37
CA GLU A 83 9.43 2.53 -5.65
C GLU A 83 8.32 1.55 -6.01
N VAL A 84 8.68 0.48 -6.73
CA VAL A 84 7.72 -0.43 -7.35
C VAL A 84 7.93 -1.84 -6.81
N LEU A 85 6.84 -2.51 -6.44
CA LEU A 85 6.90 -3.94 -6.12
C LEU A 85 6.77 -4.77 -7.40
N ALA A 86 5.83 -4.41 -8.27
CA ALA A 86 5.60 -5.11 -9.53
C ALA A 86 5.27 -4.15 -10.67
N CYS A 87 5.97 -4.32 -11.80
CA CYS A 87 5.71 -3.58 -13.03
C CYS A 87 5.32 -4.52 -14.18
N LEU A 88 4.69 -3.98 -15.23
CA LEU A 88 4.44 -4.69 -16.48
C LEU A 88 5.77 -4.99 -17.21
N ALA A 89 5.69 -5.82 -18.26
CA ALA A 89 6.86 -6.33 -18.98
C ALA A 89 7.82 -5.24 -19.50
N SER A 90 7.29 -4.08 -19.87
CA SER A 90 8.03 -2.91 -20.38
C SER A 90 8.18 -1.77 -19.37
N GLY A 91 7.98 -2.04 -18.07
CA GLY A 91 7.97 -1.01 -17.03
C GLY A 91 9.33 -0.66 -16.42
N LYS A 92 9.26 0.04 -15.27
CA LYS A 92 10.37 0.56 -14.46
C LYS A 92 11.22 -0.55 -13.81
N THR A 93 12.00 -1.26 -14.61
CA THR A 93 12.77 -2.44 -14.14
C THR A 93 13.94 -2.14 -13.19
N HIS A 94 14.40 -0.90 -13.08
CA HIS A 94 15.54 -0.52 -12.21
C HIS A 94 15.14 -0.31 -10.74
N GLU A 95 13.84 -0.22 -10.47
CA GLU A 95 13.26 0.09 -9.15
C GLU A 95 12.07 -0.82 -8.82
N ALA A 96 11.98 -1.97 -9.49
CA ALA A 96 10.93 -2.96 -9.31
C ALA A 96 11.46 -4.32 -8.82
N ILE A 97 10.75 -5.00 -7.91
CA ILE A 97 11.11 -6.37 -7.50
C ILE A 97 10.71 -7.38 -8.58
N VAL A 98 9.49 -7.26 -9.11
CA VAL A 98 8.89 -8.24 -10.03
C VAL A 98 8.58 -7.58 -11.37
N ARG A 99 9.01 -8.24 -12.46
CA ARG A 99 8.54 -7.93 -13.81
C ARG A 99 7.49 -8.94 -14.22
N LEU A 100 6.28 -8.46 -14.47
CA LEU A 100 5.14 -9.26 -14.87
C LEU A 100 5.12 -9.52 -16.37
N ALA A 101 4.58 -10.68 -16.76
CA ALA A 101 4.39 -11.08 -18.15
C ALA A 101 3.09 -10.51 -18.76
N ALA A 102 2.26 -9.83 -17.97
CA ALA A 102 1.05 -9.17 -18.45
C ALA A 102 1.41 -8.13 -19.53
N PRO A 103 0.66 -8.09 -20.65
CA PRO A 103 1.06 -7.34 -21.85
C PRO A 103 0.90 -5.82 -21.69
N ASP A 104 -0.17 -5.39 -21.03
CA ASP A 104 -0.55 -3.99 -20.92
C ASP A 104 -1.44 -3.74 -19.69
N GLY A 105 -1.60 -2.47 -19.35
CA GLY A 105 -2.36 -1.99 -18.21
C GLY A 105 -3.85 -2.27 -18.38
N HIS A 106 -4.42 -2.06 -19.57
CA HIS A 106 -5.82 -2.33 -19.84
C HIS A 106 -6.21 -3.78 -19.53
N THR A 107 -5.40 -4.73 -19.98
CA THR A 107 -5.57 -6.16 -19.75
C THR A 107 -5.50 -6.49 -18.26
N ALA A 108 -4.51 -5.94 -17.56
CA ALA A 108 -4.39 -6.13 -16.11
C ALA A 108 -5.63 -5.58 -15.38
N ARG A 109 -6.04 -4.33 -15.64
CA ARG A 109 -7.23 -3.73 -15.03
C ARG A 109 -8.50 -4.53 -15.34
N ALA A 110 -8.68 -4.94 -16.60
CA ALA A 110 -9.84 -5.73 -17.02
C ALA A 110 -9.93 -7.06 -16.26
N ALA A 111 -8.80 -7.72 -15.99
CA ALA A 111 -8.78 -8.93 -15.17
C ALA A 111 -9.23 -8.68 -13.73
N PHE A 112 -8.82 -7.56 -13.12
CA PHE A 112 -9.28 -7.18 -11.77
C PHE A 112 -10.78 -6.88 -11.76
N THR A 113 -11.30 -6.13 -12.72
CA THR A 113 -12.75 -5.89 -12.83
C THR A 113 -13.51 -7.19 -13.04
N ALA A 114 -13.09 -8.04 -13.98
CA ALA A 114 -13.78 -9.29 -14.29
C ALA A 114 -13.72 -10.31 -13.14
N ALA A 115 -12.58 -10.44 -12.46
CA ALA A 115 -12.41 -11.43 -11.41
C ALA A 115 -12.93 -10.96 -10.05
N LEU A 116 -12.84 -9.67 -9.74
CA LEU A 116 -13.09 -9.15 -8.38
C LEU A 116 -14.28 -8.18 -8.30
N GLY A 117 -14.91 -7.82 -9.42
CA GLY A 117 -16.01 -6.85 -9.44
C GLY A 117 -15.58 -5.42 -9.10
N LEU A 118 -14.30 -5.10 -9.27
CA LEU A 118 -13.74 -3.77 -8.98
C LEU A 118 -13.99 -2.81 -10.16
N GLU A 119 -15.26 -2.44 -10.33
CA GLU A 119 -15.71 -1.52 -11.39
C GLU A 119 -15.45 -0.06 -11.06
N LYS A 120 -15.52 0.30 -9.77
CA LYS A 120 -15.28 1.65 -9.30
C LYS A 120 -13.78 1.89 -9.12
N GLU A 121 -13.36 3.13 -9.36
CA GLU A 121 -11.99 3.59 -9.11
C GLU A 121 -11.85 4.12 -7.69
N GLY A 122 -10.64 3.98 -7.14
CA GLY A 122 -10.28 4.54 -5.85
C GLY A 122 -9.80 5.98 -6.00
N VAL A 123 -9.31 6.54 -4.90
CA VAL A 123 -8.62 7.84 -4.91
C VAL A 123 -7.15 7.58 -4.62
N PRO A 124 -6.27 7.63 -5.63
CA PRO A 124 -4.86 7.36 -5.41
C PRO A 124 -4.19 8.43 -4.54
N ALA A 125 -2.98 8.14 -4.08
CA ALA A 125 -2.08 9.12 -3.50
C ALA A 125 -1.47 9.97 -4.63
N PRO A 126 -1.51 11.31 -4.56
CA PRO A 126 -0.69 12.13 -5.44
C PRO A 126 0.79 11.85 -5.23
N GLU A 127 1.59 12.07 -6.27
CA GLU A 127 3.03 11.76 -6.26
C GLU A 127 3.76 12.46 -5.11
N SER A 128 4.62 11.70 -4.40
CA SER A 128 5.40 12.17 -3.24
C SER A 128 4.61 12.87 -2.13
N SER A 129 3.29 12.69 -2.06
CA SER A 129 2.45 13.57 -1.22
C SER A 129 2.43 13.20 0.26
N GLY A 130 2.78 11.96 0.59
CA GLY A 130 2.57 11.33 1.89
C GLY A 130 1.10 11.08 2.21
N LEU A 131 0.16 11.37 1.31
CA LEU A 131 -1.28 11.20 1.53
C LEU A 131 -1.66 9.73 1.31
N PRO A 132 -2.38 9.09 2.25
CA PRO A 132 -2.77 7.69 2.07
C PRO A 132 -3.82 7.57 0.95
N ALA A 133 -3.67 6.59 0.05
CA ALA A 133 -4.71 6.28 -0.95
C ALA A 133 -6.01 5.77 -0.30
N ARG A 134 -7.14 5.95 -1.01
CA ARG A 134 -8.47 5.43 -0.64
C ARG A 134 -8.92 4.41 -1.69
N GLY A 135 -9.37 3.23 -1.29
CA GLY A 135 -9.82 2.24 -2.28
C GLY A 135 -10.24 0.91 -1.67
N TRP A 136 -9.98 -0.19 -2.36
CA TRP A 136 -10.34 -1.53 -1.88
C TRP A 136 -9.10 -2.30 -1.45
N PRO A 137 -9.07 -2.84 -0.22
CA PRO A 137 -7.92 -3.58 0.27
C PRO A 137 -7.85 -4.95 -0.42
N LEU A 138 -6.70 -5.23 -1.01
CA LEU A 138 -6.38 -6.52 -1.62
C LEU A 138 -5.16 -7.12 -0.91
N SER A 139 -5.25 -8.39 -0.51
CA SER A 139 -4.05 -9.15 -0.17
C SER A 139 -3.24 -9.39 -1.44
N VAL A 140 -1.93 -9.19 -1.37
CA VAL A 140 -1.00 -9.49 -2.46
C VAL A 140 0.03 -10.49 -1.94
N THR A 141 0.08 -11.66 -2.58
CA THR A 141 0.97 -12.76 -2.19
C THR A 141 1.92 -13.08 -3.35
N LEU A 142 3.22 -13.15 -3.08
CA LEU A 142 4.20 -13.68 -4.01
C LEU A 142 4.35 -15.18 -3.77
N GLU A 143 4.13 -15.98 -4.81
CA GLU A 143 4.32 -17.43 -4.80
C GLU A 143 5.44 -17.85 -5.77
N TRP A 144 6.27 -18.82 -5.39
CA TRP A 144 7.30 -19.42 -6.24
C TRP A 144 7.51 -20.89 -5.89
N ALA A 145 8.17 -21.64 -6.78
CA ALA A 145 8.47 -23.04 -6.53
C ALA A 145 9.47 -23.17 -5.36
N ASP A 146 9.21 -24.13 -4.45
CA ASP A 146 10.15 -24.45 -3.38
C ASP A 146 11.37 -25.18 -3.99
N PRO A 147 12.59 -24.61 -3.91
CA PRO A 147 13.78 -25.25 -4.47
C PRO A 147 14.15 -26.55 -3.75
N ASP A 148 13.77 -26.69 -2.48
CA ASP A 148 14.12 -27.84 -1.64
C ASP A 148 13.06 -28.95 -1.71
N HIS A 149 11.84 -28.63 -2.15
CA HIS A 149 10.71 -29.57 -2.21
C HIS A 149 10.00 -29.53 -3.58
N PRO A 150 10.41 -30.36 -4.55
CA PRO A 150 9.81 -30.40 -5.87
C PRO A 150 8.28 -30.58 -5.84
N GLY A 151 7.57 -29.67 -6.51
CA GLY A 151 6.10 -29.67 -6.57
C GLY A 151 5.42 -28.92 -5.43
N ALA A 152 6.16 -28.47 -4.41
CA ALA A 152 5.67 -27.49 -3.45
C ALA A 152 5.94 -26.06 -3.94
N SER A 153 5.14 -25.13 -3.43
CA SER A 153 5.34 -23.70 -3.65
C SER A 153 5.46 -23.01 -2.31
N LEU A 154 6.38 -22.05 -2.24
CA LEU A 154 6.49 -21.09 -1.16
C LEU A 154 5.62 -19.86 -1.45
N ALA A 155 5.20 -19.18 -0.39
CA ALA A 155 4.41 -17.97 -0.45
C ALA A 155 4.85 -16.97 0.63
N VAL A 156 4.81 -15.68 0.28
CA VAL A 156 4.98 -14.59 1.25
C VAL A 156 4.05 -13.44 0.91
N ALA A 157 3.56 -12.73 1.93
CA ALA A 157 2.88 -11.47 1.73
C ALA A 157 3.84 -10.50 1.03
N ALA A 158 3.41 -9.89 -0.08
CA ALA A 158 4.26 -9.05 -0.90
C ALA A 158 4.80 -7.84 -0.12
N SER A 159 4.01 -7.31 0.83
CA SER A 159 4.44 -6.26 1.74
C SER A 159 5.64 -6.64 2.62
N SER A 160 5.83 -7.93 2.93
CA SER A 160 6.99 -8.41 3.68
C SER A 160 8.29 -8.48 2.89
N LEU A 161 8.21 -8.36 1.56
CA LEU A 161 9.37 -8.17 0.69
C LEU A 161 9.93 -6.75 0.78
N VAL A 162 9.23 -5.84 1.46
CA VAL A 162 9.65 -4.45 1.63
C VAL A 162 10.24 -4.29 3.02
N ARG A 163 11.43 -3.69 3.07
CA ARG A 163 12.14 -3.32 4.28
C ARG A 163 12.21 -1.81 4.39
N ASP A 164 11.86 -1.30 5.56
CA ASP A 164 12.08 0.09 5.92
C ASP A 164 13.53 0.25 6.41
N ARG A 165 14.30 1.09 5.70
CA ARG A 165 15.71 1.38 6.01
C ARG A 165 15.87 2.12 7.33
N SER A 166 14.94 3.00 7.65
CA SER A 166 14.98 3.83 8.86
C SER A 166 14.70 3.02 10.13
N LEU A 167 13.87 1.98 10.00
CA LEU A 167 13.48 1.09 11.08
C LEU A 167 14.32 -0.19 11.17
N ASP A 168 15.08 -0.50 10.11
CA ASP A 168 15.80 -1.76 9.92
C ASP A 168 14.85 -2.99 9.98
N ARG A 169 13.61 -2.83 9.52
CA ARG A 169 12.52 -3.82 9.70
C ARG A 169 11.74 -4.05 8.42
N SER A 170 11.35 -5.29 8.20
CA SER A 170 10.36 -5.64 7.18
C SER A 170 8.95 -5.37 7.67
N PHE A 171 8.05 -5.01 6.77
CA PHE A 171 6.62 -4.95 7.11
C PHE A 171 6.03 -6.36 7.25
N PRO A 172 5.05 -6.58 8.13
CA PRO A 172 4.25 -7.81 8.14
C PRO A 172 3.27 -7.81 6.96
N ALA A 173 2.37 -8.80 6.93
CA ALA A 173 1.30 -8.83 5.96
C ALA A 173 0.41 -7.57 6.08
N LEU A 174 0.48 -6.74 5.05
CA LEU A 174 -0.38 -5.58 4.79
C LEU A 174 -1.12 -5.76 3.46
N PRO A 175 -2.40 -5.33 3.37
CA PRO A 175 -3.12 -5.26 2.12
C PRO A 175 -2.63 -4.08 1.28
N PHE A 176 -2.59 -4.20 -0.04
CA PHE A 176 -2.43 -3.06 -0.94
C PHE A 176 -3.80 -2.46 -1.29
N ILE A 177 -3.85 -1.21 -1.73
CA ILE A 177 -5.10 -0.51 -2.00
C ILE A 177 -5.33 -0.45 -3.51
N TYR A 178 -6.33 -1.15 -4.02
CA TYR A 178 -6.74 -1.01 -5.41
C TYR A 178 -7.32 0.39 -5.64
N THR A 179 -6.71 1.14 -6.56
CA THR A 179 -7.14 2.48 -6.99
C THR A 179 -7.61 2.49 -8.43
N GLY A 180 -7.21 1.51 -9.25
CA GLY A 180 -7.66 1.36 -10.63
C GLY A 180 -6.84 2.14 -11.67
N SER A 181 -5.78 2.86 -11.25
CA SER A 181 -5.09 3.88 -12.06
C SER A 181 -6.03 5.01 -12.50
N ARG A 182 -5.53 5.99 -13.25
CA ARG A 182 -6.26 7.15 -13.74
C ARG A 182 -6.32 7.19 -15.25
N PHE A 183 -7.34 7.86 -15.78
CA PHE A 183 -7.35 8.38 -17.14
C PHE A 183 -7.05 9.88 -17.11
N LEU A 184 -6.14 10.35 -17.95
CA LEU A 184 -5.81 11.78 -18.08
C LEU A 184 -5.99 12.23 -19.52
N THR A 185 -6.56 13.43 -19.71
CA THR A 185 -6.53 14.10 -21.01
C THR A 185 -5.20 14.85 -21.16
N LEU A 186 -4.36 14.43 -22.10
CA LEU A 186 -3.08 15.05 -22.41
C LEU A 186 -3.13 15.73 -23.78
N ASP A 187 -2.42 16.85 -23.92
CA ASP A 187 -2.18 17.51 -25.21
C ASP A 187 -0.93 16.91 -25.85
N GLU A 188 -1.08 16.31 -27.03
CA GLU A 188 0.01 15.69 -27.78
C GLU A 188 0.18 16.34 -29.15
N THR A 189 1.39 16.28 -29.70
CA THR A 189 1.62 16.76 -31.07
C THR A 189 1.18 15.69 -32.06
N GLY A 190 0.11 15.97 -32.81
CA GLY A 190 -0.36 15.14 -33.90
C GLY A 190 0.64 15.10 -35.06
N LEU A 191 0.40 14.19 -36.02
CA LEU A 191 1.25 14.02 -37.20
C LEU A 191 1.36 15.30 -38.07
N ASP A 192 0.38 16.21 -37.97
CA ASP A 192 0.36 17.50 -38.66
C ASP A 192 1.01 18.65 -37.86
N GLY A 193 1.65 18.33 -36.72
CA GLY A 193 2.27 19.29 -35.82
C GLY A 193 1.31 20.05 -34.91
N LYS A 194 0.00 19.77 -34.95
CA LYS A 194 -0.98 20.46 -34.11
C LYS A 194 -1.22 19.74 -32.78
N PRO A 195 -1.55 20.47 -31.70
CA PRO A 195 -2.00 19.85 -30.46
C PRO A 195 -3.29 19.05 -30.67
N VAL A 196 -3.30 17.81 -30.22
CA VAL A 196 -4.48 16.93 -30.18
C VAL A 196 -4.66 16.43 -28.75
N ARG A 197 -5.89 16.54 -28.24
CA ARG A 197 -6.25 16.05 -26.92
C ARG A 197 -6.55 14.57 -26.97
N HIS A 198 -5.77 13.77 -26.25
CA HIS A 198 -5.97 12.34 -26.13
C HIS A 198 -6.21 11.96 -24.66
N GLU A 199 -7.20 11.11 -24.43
CA GLU A 199 -7.35 10.44 -23.15
C GLU A 199 -6.36 9.26 -23.10
N ARG A 200 -5.55 9.21 -22.04
CA ARG A 200 -4.58 8.14 -21.79
C ARG A 200 -4.90 7.42 -20.51
N PHE A 201 -4.86 6.10 -20.56
CA PHE A 201 -4.81 5.28 -19.36
C PHE A 201 -3.39 5.28 -18.81
N MET A 202 -3.21 5.87 -17.62
CA MET A 202 -1.87 6.19 -17.14
C MET A 202 -1.06 4.96 -16.71
N LEU A 203 -1.70 3.88 -16.25
CA LEU A 203 -1.02 2.60 -16.03
C LEU A 203 -0.33 2.08 -17.29
N ASP A 204 -0.86 2.36 -18.47
CA ASP A 204 -0.19 2.00 -19.72
C ASP A 204 0.98 2.92 -20.07
N SER A 205 1.11 4.06 -19.40
CA SER A 205 2.28 4.94 -19.51
C SER A 205 3.33 4.61 -18.46
N THR A 206 2.95 4.50 -17.19
CA THR A 206 3.92 4.28 -16.08
C THR A 206 4.29 2.81 -15.88
N LYS A 207 3.39 1.89 -16.26
CA LYS A 207 3.57 0.43 -16.18
C LYS A 207 3.72 -0.11 -14.75
N SER A 208 3.38 0.67 -13.74
CA SER A 208 3.45 0.28 -12.32
C SER A 208 2.17 -0.41 -11.83
N ILE A 209 2.20 -1.72 -11.58
CA ILE A 209 1.02 -2.46 -11.11
C ILE A 209 0.86 -2.33 -9.60
N VAL A 210 1.93 -2.57 -8.85
CA VAL A 210 1.94 -2.47 -7.39
C VAL A 210 3.06 -1.53 -6.99
N VAL A 211 2.72 -0.38 -6.41
CA VAL A 211 3.71 0.59 -5.93
C VAL A 211 3.82 0.56 -4.42
N ILE A 212 5.02 0.88 -3.94
CA ILE A 212 5.32 1.06 -2.51
C ILE A 212 5.60 2.53 -2.18
N PHE A 213 5.82 3.34 -3.20
CA PHE A 213 5.84 4.79 -3.20
C PHE A 213 4.48 5.39 -3.61
N ASP A 214 4.28 6.67 -3.32
CA ASP A 214 3.13 7.45 -3.77
C ASP A 214 3.19 7.67 -5.29
N GLU A 215 2.54 6.81 -6.06
CA GLU A 215 2.38 6.97 -7.52
C GLU A 215 0.90 6.94 -7.87
N ALA A 216 0.37 8.03 -8.43
CA ALA A 216 -1.06 8.15 -8.68
C ALA A 216 -1.57 7.25 -9.81
N ASP A 217 -0.66 6.84 -10.69
CA ASP A 217 -0.95 6.15 -11.95
C ASP A 217 -0.85 4.62 -11.83
N ALA A 218 -0.50 4.12 -10.64
CA ALA A 218 -0.44 2.69 -10.38
C ALA A 218 -1.82 2.05 -10.23
N LEU A 219 -1.89 0.73 -10.46
CA LEU A 219 -3.14 -0.02 -10.27
C LEU A 219 -3.46 -0.23 -8.77
N LEU A 220 -2.44 -0.56 -7.99
CA LEU A 220 -2.50 -0.73 -6.54
C LEU A 220 -1.51 0.22 -5.86
N ALA A 221 -2.04 1.03 -4.94
CA ALA A 221 -1.28 1.98 -4.14
C ALA A 221 -0.68 1.35 -2.88
N SER A 222 0.37 2.00 -2.39
CA SER A 222 1.13 1.62 -1.21
C SER A 222 0.29 1.65 0.08
N PRO A 223 0.42 0.64 0.95
CA PRO A 223 -0.15 0.70 2.30
C PRO A 223 0.81 1.24 3.35
N PHE A 224 2.06 1.52 2.97
CA PHE A 224 3.09 1.91 3.91
C PHE A 224 2.88 3.36 4.34
N PRO A 225 2.97 3.66 5.64
CA PRO A 225 3.10 5.04 6.07
C PRO A 225 4.41 5.63 5.51
N ASP A 226 4.43 6.93 5.30
CA ASP A 226 5.56 7.67 4.73
C ASP A 226 5.99 7.24 3.31
N SER A 227 5.04 6.71 2.53
CA SER A 227 5.19 6.39 1.10
C SER A 227 5.51 7.59 0.20
N GLY A 228 5.54 8.81 0.74
CA GLY A 228 5.97 10.01 0.01
C GLY A 228 7.49 10.12 -0.21
N SER A 229 8.30 9.21 0.37
CA SER A 229 9.75 9.14 0.14
C SER A 229 10.18 7.74 -0.32
N ASP A 230 10.60 7.66 -1.58
CA ASP A 230 11.20 6.50 -2.26
C ASP A 230 12.44 5.93 -1.54
N LYS A 231 13.30 6.80 -0.99
CA LYS A 231 14.55 6.45 -0.31
C LYS A 231 14.39 5.60 0.94
N HIS A 232 13.18 5.49 1.48
CA HIS A 232 12.91 4.80 2.75
C HIS A 232 12.87 3.28 2.59
N PHE A 233 12.55 2.80 1.39
CA PHE A 233 12.27 1.39 1.18
C PHE A 233 13.37 0.69 0.41
N GLU A 234 13.55 -0.59 0.73
CA GLU A 234 14.40 -1.50 -0.03
C GLU A 234 13.86 -2.92 -0.02
N VAL A 235 14.45 -3.77 -0.86
CA VAL A 235 14.10 -5.20 -0.90
C VAL A 235 14.54 -5.87 0.39
N ASN A 236 13.65 -6.66 0.99
CA ASN A 236 13.99 -7.57 2.07
C ASN A 236 14.66 -8.83 1.51
N SER A 237 15.95 -8.71 1.22
CA SER A 237 16.77 -9.76 0.62
C SER A 237 16.88 -11.04 1.44
N GLY A 238 16.53 -10.99 2.73
CA GLY A 238 16.51 -12.19 3.59
C GLY A 238 15.39 -13.17 3.24
N ILE A 239 14.35 -12.73 2.52
CA ILE A 239 13.22 -13.58 2.13
C ILE A 239 12.81 -13.44 0.66
N CYS A 240 13.33 -12.45 -0.05
CA CYS A 240 13.08 -12.31 -1.48
C CYS A 240 13.72 -13.50 -2.22
N PRO A 241 12.99 -14.21 -3.10
CA PRO A 241 13.62 -15.26 -3.89
C PRO A 241 14.66 -14.65 -4.84
N PRO A 242 15.69 -15.41 -5.26
CA PRO A 242 16.76 -14.90 -6.11
C PRO A 242 16.24 -14.25 -7.40
N ALA A 243 17.00 -13.30 -7.93
CA ALA A 243 16.71 -12.72 -9.24
C ALA A 243 16.52 -13.81 -10.31
N GLN A 244 15.64 -13.54 -11.28
CA GLN A 244 15.17 -14.46 -12.33
C GLN A 244 14.28 -15.61 -11.86
N THR A 245 14.01 -15.76 -10.56
CA THR A 245 13.05 -16.77 -10.07
C THR A 245 11.67 -16.52 -10.71
N PRO A 246 11.06 -17.52 -11.38
CA PRO A 246 9.69 -17.42 -11.85
C PRO A 246 8.72 -17.34 -10.67
N VAL A 247 7.80 -16.37 -10.73
CA VAL A 247 6.87 -16.08 -9.64
C VAL A 247 5.44 -15.91 -10.13
N ARG A 248 4.50 -16.03 -9.20
CA ARG A 248 3.09 -15.66 -9.35
C ARG A 248 2.77 -14.60 -8.30
N LEU A 249 2.19 -13.49 -8.71
CA LEU A 249 1.54 -12.54 -7.80
C LEU A 249 0.05 -12.82 -7.77
N VAL A 250 -0.44 -13.19 -6.59
CA VAL A 250 -1.84 -13.53 -6.34
C VAL A 250 -2.51 -12.39 -5.59
N PHE A 251 -3.56 -11.85 -6.20
CA PHE A 251 -4.36 -10.74 -5.69
C PHE A 251 -5.74 -11.26 -5.29
N ALA A 252 -6.16 -11.02 -4.07
CA ALA A 252 -7.48 -11.42 -3.59
C ALA A 252 -8.08 -10.33 -2.68
N PRO A 253 -9.42 -10.14 -2.68
CA PRO A 253 -10.09 -9.31 -1.68
C PRO A 253 -9.76 -9.82 -0.29
N VAL A 254 -9.59 -8.90 0.66
CA VAL A 254 -9.29 -9.27 2.04
C VAL A 254 -10.17 -8.52 3.02
N GLU A 255 -10.78 -9.28 3.92
CA GLU A 255 -11.48 -8.73 5.07
C GLU A 255 -10.47 -8.38 6.15
N LEU A 256 -10.56 -7.16 6.69
CA LEU A 256 -9.63 -6.68 7.72
C LEU A 256 -10.20 -6.96 9.12
N PRO A 257 -9.36 -7.31 10.11
CA PRO A 257 -9.82 -7.72 11.45
C PRO A 257 -10.65 -6.67 12.19
N LEU A 258 -10.52 -5.40 11.81
CA LEU A 258 -11.23 -4.28 12.38
C LEU A 258 -11.56 -3.26 11.28
N THR A 259 -12.80 -2.78 11.28
CA THR A 259 -13.25 -1.64 10.47
C THR A 259 -13.74 -0.52 11.39
N LEU A 260 -13.17 0.66 11.21
CA LEU A 260 -13.59 1.91 11.83
C LEU A 260 -14.31 2.77 10.79
N VAL A 261 -15.32 3.52 11.20
CA VAL A 261 -15.98 4.53 10.36
C VAL A 261 -15.52 5.90 10.84
N GLN A 262 -14.93 6.67 9.92
CA GLN A 262 -14.49 8.04 10.14
C GLN A 262 -15.59 9.03 9.76
N ALA A 263 -15.98 9.89 10.69
CA ALA A 263 -16.87 11.02 10.40
C ALA A 263 -16.09 12.22 9.83
N LEU A 264 -16.79 13.21 9.28
CA LEU A 264 -16.18 14.40 8.68
C LEU A 264 -15.31 15.23 9.65
N ASP A 265 -15.59 15.15 10.96
CA ASP A 265 -14.80 15.79 12.02
C ASP A 265 -13.58 14.97 12.48
N GLY A 266 -13.34 13.81 11.86
CA GLY A 266 -12.25 12.89 12.21
C GLY A 266 -12.53 11.99 13.42
N SER A 267 -13.72 12.05 14.00
CA SER A 267 -14.13 11.08 15.02
C SER A 267 -14.25 9.68 14.42
N LEU A 268 -13.90 8.66 15.21
CA LEU A 268 -13.88 7.26 14.78
C LEU A 268 -14.94 6.48 15.55
N SER A 269 -15.64 5.59 14.85
CA SER A 269 -16.64 4.72 15.45
C SER A 269 -16.46 3.26 15.03
N ALA A 270 -16.88 2.33 15.89
CA ALA A 270 -16.97 0.91 15.58
C ALA A 270 -18.33 0.38 16.07
N GLY A 271 -19.02 -0.40 15.24
CA GLY A 271 -20.35 -0.93 15.59
C GLY A 271 -21.38 0.15 15.91
N GLY A 272 -21.27 1.34 15.31
CA GLY A 272 -22.17 2.48 15.55
C GLY A 272 -21.89 3.31 16.81
N LYS A 273 -20.84 2.96 17.59
CA LYS A 273 -20.42 3.73 18.76
C LYS A 273 -19.16 4.54 18.45
N THR A 274 -19.19 5.86 18.67
CA THR A 274 -18.00 6.72 18.63
C THR A 274 -17.06 6.35 19.78
N LEU A 275 -15.78 6.19 19.46
CA LEU A 275 -14.76 5.72 20.39
C LEU A 275 -13.80 6.84 20.79
N GLY A 276 -13.55 6.97 22.09
CA GLY A 276 -12.45 7.75 22.63
C GLY A 276 -11.10 7.05 22.45
N ASP A 277 -10.01 7.76 22.75
CA ASP A 277 -8.64 7.22 22.60
C ASP A 277 -8.40 5.96 23.42
N ALA A 278 -8.84 5.93 24.69
CA ALA A 278 -8.69 4.76 25.56
C ALA A 278 -9.46 3.54 25.04
N GLU A 279 -10.63 3.75 24.42
CA GLU A 279 -11.45 2.68 23.84
C GLU A 279 -10.83 2.16 22.54
N LEU A 280 -10.30 3.07 21.70
CA LEU A 280 -9.54 2.71 20.50
C LEU A 280 -8.28 1.93 20.86
N GLU A 281 -7.51 2.39 21.85
CA GLU A 281 -6.29 1.73 22.31
C GLU A 281 -6.58 0.29 22.78
N ALA A 282 -7.60 0.12 23.63
CA ALA A 282 -8.02 -1.20 24.10
C ALA A 282 -8.45 -2.12 22.94
N LEU A 283 -9.18 -1.57 21.96
CA LEU A 283 -9.62 -2.31 20.78
C LEU A 283 -8.45 -2.72 19.87
N LEU A 284 -7.44 -1.84 19.70
CA LEU A 284 -6.23 -2.16 18.94
C LEU A 284 -5.38 -3.22 19.66
N ALA A 285 -5.26 -3.15 20.99
CA ALA A 285 -4.58 -4.16 21.79
C ALA A 285 -5.27 -5.53 21.68
N GLU A 286 -6.59 -5.57 21.74
CA GLU A 286 -7.39 -6.80 21.58
C GLU A 286 -7.14 -7.45 20.20
N ARG A 287 -7.17 -6.66 19.13
CA ARG A 287 -7.17 -7.15 17.75
C ARG A 287 -5.77 -7.38 17.16
N TYR A 288 -4.78 -6.62 17.64
CA TYR A 288 -3.44 -6.58 17.05
C TYR A 288 -2.29 -6.59 18.08
N GLY A 289 -2.59 -6.76 19.38
CA GLY A 289 -1.58 -6.90 20.42
C GLY A 289 -0.72 -8.15 20.27
N ALA A 290 0.20 -8.36 21.21
CA ALA A 290 1.19 -9.45 21.17
C ALA A 290 0.57 -10.86 21.12
N ALA A 291 -0.59 -11.06 21.75
CA ALA A 291 -1.30 -12.34 21.74
C ALA A 291 -2.15 -12.56 20.47
N ALA A 292 -2.38 -11.52 19.67
CA ALA A 292 -3.21 -11.60 18.48
C ALA A 292 -2.41 -12.09 17.26
N THR A 293 -3.03 -12.95 16.46
CA THR A 293 -2.47 -13.50 15.22
C THR A 293 -3.34 -13.14 14.01
N PRO A 294 -3.55 -11.84 13.72
CA PRO A 294 -4.35 -11.44 12.57
C PRO A 294 -3.65 -11.81 11.27
N SER A 295 -4.42 -12.19 10.25
CA SER A 295 -3.91 -12.49 8.90
C SER A 295 -3.37 -11.24 8.19
N GLN A 296 -3.90 -10.06 8.54
CA GLN A 296 -3.45 -8.76 8.07
C GLN A 296 -3.27 -7.83 9.26
N ARG A 297 -2.14 -7.11 9.30
CA ARG A 297 -1.88 -6.13 10.35
C ARG A 297 -2.30 -4.72 9.91
N ALA A 298 -3.54 -4.61 9.45
CA ALA A 298 -4.13 -3.36 9.03
C ALA A 298 -5.54 -3.19 9.58
N VAL A 299 -5.91 -1.95 9.92
CA VAL A 299 -7.27 -1.55 10.30
C VAL A 299 -7.91 -0.81 9.13
N ALA A 300 -9.12 -1.22 8.73
CA ALA A 300 -9.87 -0.49 7.71
C ALA A 300 -10.41 0.81 8.32
N VAL A 301 -10.18 1.94 7.67
CA VAL A 301 -10.81 3.22 8.00
C VAL A 301 -11.75 3.58 6.86
N ARG A 302 -13.04 3.33 7.04
CA ARG A 302 -14.07 3.70 6.07
C ARG A 302 -14.28 5.21 6.13
N VAL A 303 -14.09 5.87 5.00
CA VAL A 303 -14.17 7.32 4.86
C VAL A 303 -15.28 7.72 3.90
N ASP A 304 -15.91 8.87 4.16
CA ASP A 304 -16.78 9.49 3.16
C ASP A 304 -15.90 10.03 2.03
N PRO A 305 -16.22 9.78 0.74
CA PRO A 305 -15.48 10.34 -0.39
C PRO A 305 -15.31 11.88 -0.33
N ALA A 306 -16.26 12.58 0.28
CA ALA A 306 -16.23 14.04 0.46
C ALA A 306 -15.33 14.51 1.63
N SER A 307 -14.83 13.60 2.46
CA SER A 307 -13.93 13.96 3.57
C SER A 307 -12.63 14.57 3.06
N GLU A 308 -12.19 15.66 3.65
CA GLU A 308 -10.90 16.28 3.32
C GLU A 308 -9.74 15.32 3.59
N ARG A 309 -8.76 15.25 2.68
CA ARG A 309 -7.60 14.35 2.80
C ARG A 309 -6.72 14.64 4.02
N ALA A 310 -6.76 15.87 4.55
CA ALA A 310 -6.05 16.23 5.77
C ALA A 310 -6.56 15.43 7.00
N VAL A 311 -7.84 15.06 7.01
CA VAL A 311 -8.45 14.25 8.08
C VAL A 311 -7.88 12.82 8.06
N ASP A 312 -7.59 12.26 6.88
CA ASP A 312 -6.93 10.96 6.74
C ASP A 312 -5.54 10.96 7.37
N VAL A 313 -4.75 12.01 7.09
CA VAL A 313 -3.38 12.15 7.65
C VAL A 313 -3.43 12.25 9.17
N ALA A 314 -4.31 13.09 9.71
CA ALA A 314 -4.50 13.23 11.15
C ALA A 314 -4.95 11.91 11.79
N THR A 315 -5.87 11.19 11.14
CA THR A 315 -6.38 9.90 11.60
C THR A 315 -5.32 8.81 11.57
N ARG A 316 -4.52 8.75 10.50
CA ARG A 316 -3.38 7.83 10.38
C ARG A 316 -2.42 8.04 11.54
N ARG A 317 -2.02 9.29 11.77
CA ARG A 317 -1.11 9.65 12.87
C ARG A 317 -1.69 9.27 14.24
N ARG A 318 -2.96 9.60 14.50
CA ARG A 318 -3.64 9.25 15.75
C ARG A 318 -3.65 7.74 15.98
N LEU A 319 -4.04 6.96 14.98
CA LEU A 319 -4.10 5.50 15.09
C LEU A 319 -2.72 4.86 15.29
N LEU A 320 -1.66 5.37 14.64
CA LEU A 320 -0.30 4.87 14.87
C LEU A 320 0.20 5.17 16.30
N ILE A 321 -0.10 6.35 16.84
CA ILE A 321 0.23 6.70 18.24
C ILE A 321 -0.50 5.76 19.22
N LEU A 322 -1.80 5.55 19.01
CA LEU A 322 -2.60 4.66 19.86
C LEU A 322 -2.14 3.20 19.73
N ALA A 323 -1.78 2.76 18.52
CA ALA A 323 -1.23 1.42 18.29
C ALA A 323 0.11 1.21 19.03
N ALA A 324 0.99 2.21 19.03
CA ALA A 324 2.23 2.17 19.81
C ALA A 324 1.95 2.06 21.32
N SER A 325 1.02 2.86 21.85
CA SER A 325 0.61 2.78 23.27
C SER A 325 0.04 1.40 23.62
N ALA A 326 -0.83 0.88 22.75
CA ALA A 326 -1.43 -0.46 22.85
C ALA A 326 -0.42 -1.62 22.70
N LYS A 327 0.84 -1.35 22.33
CA LYS A 327 1.82 -2.35 21.89
C LYS A 327 1.23 -3.28 20.83
N ALA A 328 0.52 -2.68 19.89
CA ALA A 328 -0.15 -3.33 18.78
C ALA A 328 0.53 -2.91 17.48
N TRP A 329 1.03 -3.86 16.70
CA TRP A 329 1.53 -3.53 15.36
C TRP A 329 0.33 -3.52 14.41
N VAL A 330 -0.04 -2.33 13.91
CA VAL A 330 -1.12 -2.14 12.94
C VAL A 330 -0.97 -0.80 12.23
N VAL A 331 -1.33 -0.75 10.95
CA VAL A 331 -1.41 0.50 10.17
C VAL A 331 -2.85 0.72 9.65
N PRO A 332 -3.31 1.96 9.51
CA PRO A 332 -4.61 2.21 8.92
C PRO A 332 -4.55 2.20 7.40
N VAL A 333 -5.56 1.58 6.78
CA VAL A 333 -5.79 1.63 5.33
C VAL A 333 -7.17 2.22 5.07
N PHE A 334 -7.25 3.19 4.16
CA PHE A 334 -8.45 3.97 3.95
C PHE A 334 -9.31 3.32 2.86
N VAL A 335 -10.55 3.02 3.21
CA VAL A 335 -11.46 2.28 2.34
C VAL A 335 -12.68 3.10 1.97
N LEU A 336 -13.13 2.94 0.73
CA LEU A 336 -14.35 3.56 0.24
C LEU A 336 -15.58 2.68 0.57
N PRO A 337 -16.76 3.28 0.78
CA PRO A 337 -17.98 2.57 1.16
C PRO A 337 -18.57 1.67 0.06
#